data_AF-A0A944TV79-F1
#
_entry.id   AF-A0A944TV79-F1
#
_cell.length_a   1.000
_cell.length_b   1.000
_cell.length_c   1.000
_cell.angle_alpha   90.00
_cell.angle_beta   90.00
_cell.angle_gamma   90.00
#
_symmetry.space_group_name_H-M   'P 1'
#
loop_
_entity.id
_entity.type
_entity.pdbx_description
1 polymer ?
#
loop_
_entity_poly.entity_id
_entity_poly.type
_entity_poly.pdbx_seq_one_letter_code
_entity_poly.pdbx_strand_id
1 'polypeptide(L)'
;MQIHCYQTKHSIADFEGFFETLWSALISKDGAGLHLFPELFLCGYPLQDLCLERSFLSGYNKLLLRVNTESQKLPKDSTKILLLGGLDYQMEGELPLKIENCIFQLSPGSALKKIYTKQLLPNYDIFDEK
;
A
#
# COMPACT_ATOMS: atom_id res chain seq x y z
N MET A 1 -11.70 15.82 14.34
CA MET A 1 -11.13 14.74 13.51
C MET A 1 -9.61 14.78 13.69
N GLN A 2 -8.97 13.68 14.07
CA GLN A 2 -7.51 13.60 14.18
C GLN A 2 -6.93 13.05 12.86
N ILE A 3 -5.76 13.55 12.48
CA ILE A 3 -5.00 13.10 11.30
C ILE A 3 -3.60 12.74 11.76
N HIS A 4 -3.16 11.53 11.43
CA HIS A 4 -1.86 10.97 11.80
C HIS A 4 -1.04 10.81 10.51
N CYS A 5 0.04 11.59 10.37
CA CYS A 5 0.92 11.51 9.21
C CYS A 5 2.15 10.68 9.54
N TYR A 6 2.37 9.61 8.77
CA TYR A 6 3.49 8.69 8.99
C TYR A 6 4.66 9.07 8.11
N GLN A 7 5.85 9.07 8.71
CA GLN A 7 7.12 9.11 7.99
C GLN A 7 7.84 7.78 8.27
N THR A 8 8.01 6.97 7.23
CA THR A 8 8.50 5.60 7.35
C THR A 8 9.86 5.45 6.67
N LYS A 9 10.71 4.58 7.21
CA LYS A 9 11.98 4.21 6.59
C LYS A 9 11.98 2.70 6.37
N HIS A 10 11.81 2.29 5.12
CA HIS A 10 11.85 0.89 4.71
C HIS A 10 12.79 0.74 3.53
N SER A 11 13.41 -0.44 3.45
CA SER A 11 14.07 -0.86 2.22
C SER A 11 12.99 -1.21 1.18
N ILE A 12 13.28 -0.96 -0.09
CA ILE A 12 12.38 -1.36 -1.18
C ILE A 12 12.16 -2.88 -1.12
N ALA A 13 10.91 -3.31 -1.34
CA ALA A 13 10.49 -4.71 -1.27
C ALA A 13 10.65 -5.40 0.11
N ASP A 14 10.86 -4.66 1.20
CA ASP A 14 10.81 -5.18 2.57
C ASP A 14 9.35 -5.43 3.03
N PHE A 15 8.71 -6.41 2.41
CA PHE A 15 7.29 -6.70 2.62
C PHE A 15 6.95 -7.08 4.07
N GLU A 16 7.88 -7.68 4.80
CA GLU A 16 7.68 -7.96 6.23
C GLU A 16 7.71 -6.67 7.05
N GLY A 17 8.69 -5.79 6.84
CA GLY A 17 8.75 -4.49 7.52
C GLY A 17 7.55 -3.59 7.24
N PHE A 18 7.06 -3.59 5.99
CA PHE A 18 5.82 -2.89 5.62
C PHE A 18 4.60 -3.46 6.34
N PHE A 19 4.49 -4.80 6.41
CA PHE A 19 3.41 -5.46 7.14
C PHE A 19 3.43 -5.09 8.63
N GLU A 20 4.59 -5.18 9.29
CA GLU A 20 4.72 -4.90 10.72
C GLU A 20 4.31 -3.45 11.06
N THR A 21 4.75 -2.49 10.24
CA THR A 21 4.43 -1.07 10.42
C THR A 21 2.95 -0.78 10.21
N LEU A 22 2.37 -1.32 9.13
CA LEU A 22 0.93 -1.23 8.88
C LEU A 22 0.13 -1.87 10.01
N TRP A 23 0.51 -3.09 10.40
CA TRP A 23 -0.22 -3.89 11.37
C TRP A 23 -0.23 -3.22 12.73
N SER A 24 0.91 -2.71 13.18
CA SER A 24 1.03 -1.94 14.42
C SER A 24 0.09 -0.73 14.45
N ALA A 25 0.03 0.04 13.34
CA ALA A 25 -0.88 1.18 13.22
C ALA A 25 -2.37 0.75 13.21
N LEU A 26 -2.68 -0.34 12.52
CA LEU A 26 -4.04 -0.85 12.38
C LEU A 26 -4.61 -1.37 13.71
N ILE A 27 -3.83 -2.13 14.48
CA ILE A 27 -4.29 -2.74 15.74
C ILE A 27 -4.13 -1.86 16.98
N SER A 28 -3.38 -0.75 16.86
CA SER A 28 -3.24 0.19 17.98
C SER A 28 -4.61 0.60 18.50
N LYS A 29 -4.81 0.61 19.82
CA LYS A 29 -6.07 1.08 20.43
C LYS A 29 -6.18 2.60 20.41
N ASP A 30 -5.03 3.26 20.35
CA ASP A 30 -4.95 4.71 20.26
C ASP A 30 -5.01 5.17 18.79
N GLY A 31 -5.40 6.43 18.61
CA GLY A 31 -5.44 7.06 17.29
C GLY A 31 -6.69 6.70 16.49
N ALA A 32 -7.88 7.00 16.98
CA ALA A 32 -9.02 7.15 16.08
C ALA A 32 -8.74 8.30 15.09
N GLY A 33 -9.29 8.22 13.88
CA GLY A 33 -9.12 9.21 12.83
C GLY A 33 -8.48 8.66 11.57
N LEU A 34 -7.85 9.56 10.81
CA LEU A 34 -7.27 9.28 9.50
C LEU A 34 -5.75 9.11 9.62
N HIS A 35 -5.22 8.01 9.09
CA HIS A 35 -3.80 7.70 9.08
C HIS A 35 -3.28 7.75 7.65
N LEU A 36 -2.33 8.65 7.39
CA LEU A 36 -1.76 8.89 6.07
C LEU A 36 -0.37 8.31 5.99
N PHE A 37 -0.15 7.40 5.04
CA PHE A 37 1.16 6.83 4.75
C PHE A 37 1.76 7.43 3.48
N PRO A 38 3.10 7.38 3.32
CA PRO A 38 3.77 7.86 2.12
C PRO A 38 3.32 7.17 0.83
N GLU A 39 3.62 7.82 -0.29
CA GLU A 39 3.48 7.24 -1.63
C GLU A 39 4.23 5.91 -1.74
N LEU A 40 3.58 4.92 -2.36
CA LEU A 40 4.09 3.56 -2.53
C LEU A 40 4.61 2.91 -1.24
N PHE A 41 4.09 3.30 -0.07
CA PHE A 41 4.45 2.70 1.22
C PHE A 41 4.40 1.16 1.21
N LEU A 42 3.45 0.52 0.53
CA LEU A 42 3.33 -0.95 0.54
C LEU A 42 4.47 -1.69 -0.20
N CYS A 43 5.38 -0.98 -0.87
CA CYS A 43 6.47 -1.61 -1.62
C CYS A 43 7.78 -0.80 -1.67
N GLY A 44 7.74 0.49 -1.33
CA GLY A 44 8.87 1.41 -1.36
C GLY A 44 8.92 2.30 -2.61
N TYR A 45 9.82 3.29 -2.58
CA TYR A 45 10.07 4.22 -3.68
C TYR A 45 11.54 4.64 -3.71
N PRO A 46 12.17 4.84 -4.88
CA PRO A 46 11.66 4.59 -6.23
C PRO A 46 11.69 3.11 -6.61
N LEU A 47 10.78 2.65 -7.48
CA LEU A 47 10.72 1.25 -7.90
C LEU A 47 11.51 0.96 -9.19
N GLN A 48 11.57 1.91 -10.14
CA GLN A 48 12.15 1.67 -11.47
C GLN A 48 11.57 0.37 -12.08
N ASP A 49 12.40 -0.43 -12.77
CA ASP A 49 11.99 -1.70 -13.38
C ASP A 49 11.60 -2.80 -12.37
N LEU A 50 11.88 -2.63 -11.07
CA LEU A 50 11.58 -3.65 -10.06
C LEU A 50 10.08 -3.98 -10.01
N CYS A 51 9.20 -3.04 -10.35
CA CYS A 51 7.76 -3.27 -10.40
C CYS A 51 7.33 -4.27 -11.49
N LEU A 52 8.21 -4.58 -12.45
CA LEU A 52 8.02 -5.56 -13.52
C LEU A 52 8.55 -6.96 -13.14
N GLU A 53 9.39 -7.06 -12.10
CA GLU A 53 10.04 -8.30 -11.71
C GLU A 53 9.06 -9.29 -11.06
N ARG A 54 9.12 -10.56 -11.49
CA ARG A 54 8.20 -11.61 -11.03
C ARG A 54 8.31 -11.90 -9.53
N SER A 55 9.53 -11.85 -9.00
CA SER A 55 9.80 -12.05 -7.57
C SER A 55 9.18 -10.93 -6.73
N PHE A 56 9.31 -9.68 -7.20
CA PHE A 56 8.69 -8.51 -6.60
C PHE A 56 7.16 -8.65 -6.61
N LEU A 57 6.56 -8.93 -7.78
CA LEU A 57 5.12 -9.12 -7.92
C LEU A 57 4.59 -10.22 -6.99
N SER A 58 5.30 -11.35 -6.89
CA SER A 58 4.95 -12.44 -5.99
C SER A 58 4.98 -12.02 -4.52
N GLY A 59 6.03 -11.30 -4.09
CA GLY A 59 6.15 -10.79 -2.72
C GLY A 59 5.08 -9.75 -2.39
N TYR A 60 4.85 -8.81 -3.30
CA TYR A 60 3.83 -7.78 -3.15
C TYR A 60 2.42 -8.38 -3.05
N ASN A 61 2.08 -9.34 -3.91
CA ASN A 61 0.79 -10.04 -3.84
C ASN A 61 0.62 -10.84 -2.55
N LYS A 62 1.69 -11.45 -2.02
CA LYS A 62 1.65 -12.11 -0.70
C LYS A 62 1.39 -11.12 0.42
N LEU A 63 2.02 -9.94 0.39
CA LEU A 63 1.75 -8.86 1.34
C LEU A 63 0.28 -8.45 1.29
N LEU A 64 -0.26 -8.13 0.11
CA LEU A 64 -1.66 -7.70 -0.04
C LEU A 64 -2.64 -8.78 0.44
N LEU A 65 -2.39 -10.05 0.10
CA LEU A 65 -3.20 -11.18 0.56
C LEU A 65 -3.16 -11.31 2.09
N ARG A 66 -1.98 -11.18 2.70
CA ARG A 66 -1.81 -11.21 4.16
C ARG A 66 -2.56 -10.06 4.83
N VAL A 67 -2.37 -8.83 4.34
CA VAL A 67 -3.07 -7.65 4.87
C VAL A 67 -4.59 -7.85 4.79
N ASN A 68 -5.12 -8.29 3.66
CA ASN A 68 -6.55 -8.55 3.49
C ASN A 68 -7.06 -9.66 4.41
N THR A 69 -6.32 -10.75 4.54
CA THR A 69 -6.71 -11.91 5.35
C THR A 69 -6.71 -11.55 6.84
N GLU A 70 -5.68 -10.87 7.32
CA GLU A 70 -5.56 -10.53 8.74
C GLU A 70 -6.50 -9.38 9.14
N SER A 71 -6.63 -8.33 8.33
CA SER A 71 -7.50 -7.18 8.63
C SER A 71 -8.98 -7.57 8.74
N GLN A 72 -9.45 -8.51 7.92
CA GLN A 72 -10.84 -8.99 7.95
C GLN A 72 -11.18 -9.82 9.19
N LYS A 73 -10.19 -10.37 9.89
CA LYS A 73 -10.39 -11.09 11.15
C LYS A 73 -10.61 -10.15 12.34
N LEU A 74 -10.26 -8.88 12.20
CA LEU A 74 -10.42 -7.89 13.26
C LEU A 74 -11.90 -7.50 13.44
N PRO A 75 -12.32 -7.12 14.66
CA PRO A 75 -13.60 -6.46 14.86
C PRO A 75 -13.71 -5.21 13.99
N LYS A 76 -14.90 -4.95 13.44
CA LYS A 76 -15.14 -3.76 12.64
C LYS A 76 -14.95 -2.50 13.48
N ASP A 77 -14.12 -1.59 12.98
CA ASP A 77 -13.95 -0.25 13.55
C ASP A 77 -13.93 0.78 12.42
N SER A 78 -14.99 1.58 12.34
CA SER A 78 -15.13 2.64 11.35
C SER A 78 -14.53 3.97 11.80
N THR A 79 -14.04 4.07 13.04
CA THR A 79 -13.44 5.29 13.58
C THR A 79 -11.98 5.45 13.15
N LYS A 80 -11.36 4.37 12.65
CA LYS A 80 -9.97 4.33 12.18
C LYS A 80 -9.90 4.00 10.70
N ILE A 81 -9.23 4.87 9.94
CA ILE A 81 -9.06 4.73 8.49
C ILE A 81 -7.58 4.93 8.15
N LEU A 82 -6.97 3.95 7.49
CA LEU A 82 -5.61 4.02 6.96
C LEU A 82 -5.68 4.25 5.44
N LEU A 83 -4.88 5.20 4.97
CA LEU A 83 -4.66 5.53 3.57
C LEU A 83 -3.22 5.15 3.20
N LEU A 84 -3.09 4.16 2.33
CA LEU A 84 -1.84 3.47 2.03
C LEU A 84 -1.49 3.64 0.55
N GLY A 85 -0.29 4.15 0.26
CA GLY A 85 0.25 4.16 -1.10
C GLY A 85 0.67 2.76 -1.55
N GLY A 86 0.33 2.36 -2.77
CA GLY A 86 0.73 1.08 -3.34
C GLY A 86 0.46 1.00 -4.83
N LEU A 87 0.79 -0.15 -5.42
CA LEU A 87 0.50 -0.46 -6.82
C LEU A 87 -0.79 -1.28 -6.97
N ASP A 88 -1.53 -1.01 -8.03
CA ASP A 88 -2.59 -1.87 -8.56
C ASP A 88 -2.12 -2.44 -9.91
N TYR A 89 -2.23 -3.76 -10.06
CA TYR A 89 -1.73 -4.50 -11.22
C TYR A 89 -2.90 -5.04 -12.04
N GLN A 90 -2.94 -4.68 -13.31
CA GLN A 90 -3.72 -5.39 -14.31
C GLN A 90 -2.80 -6.37 -15.04
N MET A 91 -3.13 -7.66 -14.99
CA MET A 91 -2.29 -8.73 -15.56
C MET A 91 -2.83 -9.22 -16.90
N GLU A 92 -1.94 -9.52 -17.84
CA GLU A 92 -2.21 -10.31 -19.04
C GLU A 92 -1.32 -11.56 -19.02
N GLY A 93 -1.92 -12.69 -18.63
CA GLY A 93 -1.16 -13.90 -18.31
C GLY A 93 -0.24 -13.67 -17.11
N GLU A 94 1.07 -13.83 -17.30
CA GLU A 94 2.07 -13.65 -16.26
C GLU A 94 2.77 -12.28 -16.28
N LEU A 95 2.39 -11.41 -17.21
CA LEU A 95 3.01 -10.10 -17.40
C LEU A 95 2.06 -8.98 -16.94
N PRO A 96 2.58 -7.91 -16.32
CA PRO A 96 1.79 -6.75 -15.99
C PRO A 96 1.43 -5.98 -17.27
N LEU A 97 0.14 -5.94 -17.60
CA LEU A 97 -0.39 -5.15 -18.72
C LEU A 97 -0.46 -3.66 -18.35
N LYS A 98 -0.81 -3.37 -17.10
CA LYS A 98 -0.91 -2.01 -16.58
C LYS A 98 -0.54 -1.99 -15.11
N ILE A 99 0.23 -0.98 -14.72
CA ILE A 99 0.61 -0.72 -13.33
C ILE A 99 0.12 0.66 -12.98
N GLU A 100 -0.65 0.77 -11.89
CA GLU A 100 -1.18 2.05 -11.43
C GLU A 100 -0.68 2.36 -10.03
N ASN A 101 -0.12 3.56 -9.83
CA ASN A 101 0.18 4.09 -8.50
C ASN A 101 -1.12 4.59 -7.85
N CYS A 102 -1.49 3.98 -6.73
CA CYS A 102 -2.82 4.09 -6.13
C CYS A 102 -2.78 4.37 -4.63
N ILE A 103 -3.92 4.84 -4.13
CA ILE A 103 -4.21 4.91 -2.69
C ILE A 103 -5.23 3.81 -2.37
N PHE A 104 -4.89 2.98 -1.39
CA PHE A 104 -5.78 2.00 -0.78
C PHE A 104 -6.28 2.50 0.57
N GLN A 105 -7.57 2.30 0.83
CA GLN A 105 -8.18 2.47 2.13
C GLN A 105 -8.21 1.14 2.87
N LEU A 106 -7.88 1.16 4.16
CA LEU A 106 -8.00 0.02 5.08
C LEU A 106 -8.60 0.46 6.41
N SER A 107 -9.51 -0.35 6.94
CA SER A 107 -10.07 -0.21 8.29
C SER A 107 -10.15 -1.59 8.95
N PRO A 108 -10.05 -1.69 10.29
CA PRO A 108 -10.24 -2.96 10.98
C PRO A 108 -11.56 -3.64 10.58
N GLY A 109 -11.50 -4.93 10.27
CA GLY A 109 -12.64 -5.73 9.83
C GLY A 109 -13.06 -5.54 8.37
N SER A 110 -12.21 -4.94 7.53
CA SER A 110 -12.46 -4.71 6.09
C SER A 110 -11.23 -5.05 5.25
N ALA A 111 -11.44 -5.42 3.98
CA ALA A 111 -10.34 -5.59 3.02
C ALA A 111 -9.81 -4.23 2.52
N LEU A 112 -8.60 -4.24 1.95
CA LEU A 112 -8.07 -3.12 1.19
C LEU A 112 -9.02 -2.75 0.05
N LYS A 113 -9.28 -1.45 -0.09
CA LYS A 113 -10.10 -0.89 -1.16
C LYS A 113 -9.33 0.18 -1.91
N LYS A 114 -9.13 0.02 -3.21
CA LYS A 114 -8.59 1.10 -4.07
C LYS A 114 -9.57 2.27 -4.09
N ILE A 115 -9.11 3.47 -3.72
CA ILE A 115 -9.96 4.68 -3.65
C ILE A 115 -9.49 5.80 -4.57
N TYR A 116 -8.24 5.75 -5.04
CA TYR A 116 -7.69 6.76 -5.92
C TYR A 116 -6.53 6.18 -6.74
N THR A 117 -6.39 6.68 -7.97
CA THR A 117 -5.27 6.38 -8.88
C THR A 117 -4.60 7.71 -9.24
N LYS A 118 -3.27 7.76 -9.14
CA LYS A 118 -2.46 8.93 -9.49
C LYS A 118 -2.73 9.34 -10.94
N GLN A 119 -3.15 10.58 -11.14
CA GLN A 119 -3.58 11.09 -12.45
C GLN A 119 -2.44 11.71 -13.26
N LEU A 120 -1.51 12.38 -12.57
CA LEU A 120 -0.35 13.01 -13.19
C LEU A 120 0.89 12.19 -12.86
N LEU A 121 1.39 11.50 -13.88
CA LEU A 121 2.62 10.71 -13.83
C LEU A 121 3.72 11.54 -14.51
N PRO A 122 4.60 12.19 -13.73
CA PRO A 122 5.70 12.97 -14.28
C PRO A 122 6.70 12.03 -14.99
N ASN A 123 7.20 12.49 -16.13
CA ASN A 123 8.17 11.78 -16.97
C ASN A 123 9.37 12.69 -17.30
N TYR A 124 9.80 13.48 -16.33
CA TYR A 124 10.89 14.44 -16.43
C TYR A 124 11.84 14.32 -15.24
N ASP A 125 13.07 14.81 -15.42
CA ASP A 125 14.17 14.72 -14.46
C ASP A 125 14.45 13.28 -14.00
N ILE A 126 14.12 12.96 -12.75
CA ILE A 126 14.35 11.66 -12.12
C ILE A 126 13.08 10.80 -12.08
N PHE A 127 11.94 11.33 -12.57
CA PHE A 127 10.66 10.64 -12.58
C PHE A 127 10.44 10.00 -13.94
N ASP A 128 10.26 8.68 -13.95
CA ASP A 128 9.93 7.90 -15.13
C ASP A 128 8.73 6.99 -14.81
N GLU A 129 7.54 7.58 -14.74
CA GLU A 129 6.32 6.89 -14.27
C GLU A 129 5.26 6.66 -15.36
N LYS A 130 5.54 6.98 -16.63
CA LYS A 130 4.55 6.94 -17.74
C LYS A 130 4.51 5.65 -18.54
#